data_AF-A0A937VCA5-F1
#
_entry.id   AF-A0A937VCA5-F1
#
_cell.length_a   1.000
_cell.length_b   1.000
_cell.length_c   1.000
_cell.angle_alpha   90.00
_cell.angle_beta   90.00
_cell.angle_gamma   90.00
#
_symmetry.space_group_name_H-M   'P 1'
#
loop_
_entity.id
_entity.type
_entity.pdbx_description
1 polymer ?
#
loop_
_entity_poly.entity_id
_entity_poly.type
_entity_poly.pdbx_seq_one_letter_code
_entity_poly.pdbx_strand_id
1 'polypeptide(L)'
;MRAIVFMDVFQISNGTSWLVNRALPDFKTYGGLILNTVYGGMNPRAVKTAIYYGDGAKFISLGAHSTYFQAAREGRMDDGKFVPLSKLYPKFKTEELARAIRIPLDRAPGPELDEILQLIASNPHMYMNTGHVSVEEAIRLVDLAEEYGIQKVLVASAVTKVAAMEQLEYMADKGAFIEYTLAAYTHTTPIPKTHYYVEREYASIDEGREEGPKGGIRLVAEQIQELGADHCIIATDFGVYTLPEPVEGLREFIACLLDLGIPVEDIRKLVKTNPERLLGLDQFR
;
A
#
# COMPACT_ATOMS: atom_id res chain seq x y z
N MET A 1 -0.19 10.15 -19.64
CA MET A 1 0.11 10.04 -18.21
C MET A 1 0.92 11.27 -17.81
N ARG A 2 0.47 12.09 -16.84
CA ARG A 2 1.13 13.36 -16.45
C ARG A 2 2.12 13.17 -15.30
N ALA A 3 1.86 12.19 -14.44
CA ALA A 3 2.69 11.88 -13.30
C ALA A 3 2.58 10.41 -12.91
N ILE A 4 3.53 9.94 -12.12
CA ILE A 4 3.48 8.66 -11.41
C ILE A 4 3.85 8.87 -9.94
N VAL A 5 3.26 8.05 -9.08
CA VAL A 5 3.77 7.81 -7.73
C VAL A 5 4.45 6.45 -7.77
N PHE A 6 5.68 6.35 -7.27
CA PHE A 6 6.32 5.05 -7.13
C PHE A 6 6.68 4.81 -5.65
N MET A 7 6.39 3.60 -5.24
CA MET A 7 6.67 3.10 -3.89
C MET A 7 7.94 2.28 -3.94
N ASP A 8 8.72 2.35 -2.87
CA ASP A 8 9.95 1.57 -2.73
C ASP A 8 9.93 0.93 -1.34
N VAL A 9 9.99 -0.40 -1.32
CA VAL A 9 9.95 -1.22 -0.09
C VAL A 9 11.31 -1.20 0.62
N PHE A 10 12.38 -0.87 -0.10
CA PHE A 10 13.76 -0.90 0.40
C PHE A 10 14.31 0.49 0.68
N GLN A 11 13.90 1.49 -0.10
CA GLN A 11 14.40 2.86 -0.02
C GLN A 11 13.30 3.91 0.21
N ILE A 12 13.68 5.14 0.58
CA ILE A 12 12.75 6.28 0.60
C ILE A 12 12.67 6.82 -0.83
N SER A 13 11.51 6.71 -1.47
CA SER A 13 11.38 7.01 -2.90
C SER A 13 11.33 8.50 -3.24
N ASN A 14 11.11 9.38 -2.26
CA ASN A 14 11.05 10.84 -2.49
C ASN A 14 12.40 11.42 -2.99
N GLY A 15 13.53 10.88 -2.53
CA GLY A 15 14.86 11.29 -2.99
C GLY A 15 15.10 10.96 -4.47
N THR A 16 14.79 9.72 -4.86
CA THR A 16 14.85 9.29 -6.27
C THR A 16 13.91 10.13 -7.13
N SER A 17 12.69 10.38 -6.65
CA SER A 17 11.71 11.20 -7.34
C SER A 17 12.22 12.62 -7.58
N TRP A 18 12.89 13.20 -6.59
CA TRP A 18 13.51 14.53 -6.71
C TRP A 18 14.58 14.57 -7.81
N LEU A 19 15.44 13.56 -7.88
CA LEU A 19 16.47 13.46 -8.93
C LEU A 19 15.85 13.30 -10.32
N VAL A 20 14.84 12.44 -10.46
CA VAL A 20 14.14 12.23 -11.73
C VAL A 20 13.47 13.51 -12.22
N ASN A 21 12.77 14.22 -11.33
CA ASN A 21 12.11 15.50 -11.66
C ASN A 21 13.09 16.57 -12.17
N ARG A 22 14.36 16.54 -11.74
CA ARG A 22 15.39 17.47 -12.23
C ARG A 22 15.93 17.06 -13.60
N ALA A 23 15.95 15.77 -13.90
CA ALA A 23 16.39 15.23 -15.19
C ALA A 23 15.29 15.31 -16.26
N LEU A 24 14.02 15.22 -15.85
CA LEU A 24 12.85 15.17 -16.73
C LEU A 24 11.84 16.26 -16.34
N PRO A 25 12.05 17.53 -16.74
CA PRO A 25 11.21 18.65 -16.29
C PRO A 25 9.75 18.56 -16.77
N ASP A 26 9.48 17.87 -17.88
CA ASP A 26 8.15 17.75 -18.48
C ASP A 26 7.31 16.59 -17.91
N PHE A 27 7.87 15.81 -16.99
CA PHE A 27 7.19 14.66 -16.37
C PHE A 27 7.43 14.63 -14.86
N LYS A 28 6.35 14.57 -14.08
CA LYS A 28 6.46 14.64 -12.63
C LYS A 28 6.39 13.24 -12.01
N THR A 29 7.38 12.90 -11.21
CA THR A 29 7.32 11.76 -10.30
C THR A 29 7.07 12.23 -8.87
N TYR A 30 6.45 11.36 -8.09
CA TYR A 30 6.29 11.50 -6.65
C TYR A 30 6.80 10.22 -5.97
N GLY A 31 7.36 10.40 -4.78
CA GLY A 31 7.74 9.29 -3.90
C GLY A 31 7.32 9.58 -2.47
N GLY A 32 7.65 8.69 -1.56
CA GLY A 32 7.27 8.76 -0.16
C GLY A 32 8.07 7.79 0.68
N LEU A 33 7.52 7.48 1.85
CA LEU A 33 8.14 6.57 2.80
C LEU A 33 7.18 5.43 3.13
N ILE A 34 7.67 4.20 3.06
CA ILE A 34 7.05 3.05 3.72
C ILE A 34 7.82 2.85 5.02
N LEU A 35 7.14 2.82 6.16
CA LEU A 35 7.73 2.72 7.51
C LEU A 35 8.27 1.31 7.81
N ASN A 36 8.96 0.70 6.86
CA ASN A 36 9.53 -0.61 7.06
C ASN A 36 10.56 -0.62 8.21
N THR A 37 10.79 -1.77 8.83
CA THR A 37 11.66 -1.88 10.02
C THR A 37 13.13 -1.53 9.73
N VAL A 38 13.57 -1.54 8.47
CA VAL A 38 14.85 -0.96 8.00
C VAL A 38 14.96 0.55 8.27
N TYR A 39 13.84 1.25 8.41
CA TYR A 39 13.74 2.65 8.86
C TYR A 39 13.46 2.80 10.35
N GLY A 40 13.55 1.72 11.13
CA GLY A 40 13.21 1.70 12.55
C GLY A 40 11.73 1.44 12.83
N GLY A 41 10.91 1.11 11.83
CA GLY A 41 9.50 0.79 12.01
C GLY A 41 8.68 2.05 12.28
N MET A 42 7.95 2.08 13.41
CA MET A 42 7.19 3.25 13.87
C MET A 42 8.15 4.37 14.30
N ASN A 43 8.81 5.03 13.34
CA ASN A 43 9.90 5.98 13.56
C ASN A 43 9.53 7.40 13.08
N PRO A 44 9.15 8.32 13.99
CA PRO A 44 8.81 9.70 13.62
C PRO A 44 9.97 10.47 12.98
N ARG A 45 11.23 10.14 13.32
CA ARG A 45 12.40 10.78 12.71
C ARG A 45 12.51 10.47 11.21
N ALA A 46 12.16 9.26 10.80
CA ALA A 46 12.13 8.88 9.39
C ALA A 46 11.05 9.67 8.64
N VAL A 47 9.86 9.83 9.22
CA VAL A 47 8.78 10.66 8.66
C VAL A 47 9.21 12.12 8.52
N LYS A 48 9.80 12.73 9.56
CA LYS A 48 10.36 14.09 9.47
C LYS A 48 11.36 14.23 8.34
N THR A 49 12.25 13.25 8.18
CA THR A 49 13.24 13.26 7.10
C THR A 49 12.55 13.20 5.73
N ALA A 50 11.56 12.32 5.58
CA ALA A 50 10.81 12.17 4.33
C ALA A 50 10.03 13.44 3.95
N ILE A 51 9.48 14.16 4.94
CA ILE A 51 8.76 15.44 4.71
C ILE A 51 9.69 16.51 4.10
N TYR A 52 10.92 16.63 4.59
CA TYR A 52 11.80 17.76 4.22
C TYR A 52 12.87 17.45 3.17
N TYR A 53 13.19 16.18 2.94
CA TYR A 53 14.24 15.80 1.99
C TYR A 53 13.73 15.78 0.54
N GLY A 54 14.54 16.27 -0.40
CA GLY A 54 14.16 16.38 -1.81
C GLY A 54 12.97 17.33 -2.01
N ASP A 55 11.99 16.91 -2.82
CA ASP A 55 10.71 17.62 -3.01
C ASP A 55 9.69 17.34 -1.88
N GLY A 56 10.09 16.62 -0.84
CA GLY A 56 9.19 16.11 0.21
C GLY A 56 8.43 14.86 -0.21
N ALA A 57 8.02 14.08 0.79
CA ALA A 57 7.21 12.88 0.59
C ALA A 57 5.80 13.26 0.15
N LYS A 58 5.21 12.41 -0.70
CA LYS A 58 3.81 12.50 -1.09
C LYS A 58 2.91 11.54 -0.32
N PHE A 59 3.50 10.51 0.24
CA PHE A 59 2.80 9.53 1.08
C PHE A 59 3.67 9.07 2.24
N ILE A 60 2.99 8.66 3.31
CA ILE A 60 3.56 7.85 4.39
C ILE A 60 2.72 6.58 4.50
N SER A 61 3.34 5.41 4.31
CA SER A 61 2.69 4.10 4.46
C SER A 61 3.13 3.44 5.78
N LEU A 62 2.20 2.85 6.52
CA LEU A 62 2.41 2.24 7.84
C LEU A 62 3.12 0.87 7.79
N GLY A 63 3.86 0.60 6.72
CA GLY A 63 4.67 -0.61 6.55
C GLY A 63 4.16 -1.53 5.45
N ALA A 64 5.06 -2.37 4.94
CA ALA A 64 4.72 -3.46 4.04
C ALA A 64 4.92 -4.81 4.74
N HIS A 65 5.89 -5.60 4.30
CA HIS A 65 6.22 -6.91 4.87
C HIS A 65 6.67 -6.88 6.33
N SER A 66 6.93 -5.69 6.88
CA SER A 66 7.30 -5.50 8.29
C SER A 66 6.14 -5.05 9.19
N THR A 67 4.89 -5.17 8.76
CA THR A 67 3.73 -5.13 9.67
C THR A 67 3.59 -6.48 10.35
N TYR A 68 3.03 -6.52 11.56
CA TYR A 68 2.84 -7.78 12.25
C TYR A 68 1.85 -8.69 11.51
N PHE A 69 0.79 -8.11 10.94
CA PHE A 69 -0.20 -8.85 10.17
C PHE A 69 0.43 -9.64 9.01
N GLN A 70 1.33 -8.99 8.26
CA GLN A 70 2.02 -9.59 7.12
C GLN A 70 3.15 -10.53 7.59
N ALA A 71 4.09 -10.05 8.41
CA ALA A 71 5.24 -10.83 8.86
C ALA A 71 4.87 -12.13 9.61
N ALA A 72 3.75 -12.14 10.35
CA ALA A 72 3.27 -13.33 11.04
C ALA A 72 2.73 -14.42 10.09
N ARG A 73 2.39 -14.04 8.86
CA ARG A 73 1.80 -14.89 7.80
C ARG A 73 2.77 -15.24 6.69
N GLU A 74 4.00 -14.75 6.75
CA GLU A 74 5.06 -15.15 5.85
C GLU A 74 5.63 -16.50 6.27
N GLY A 75 5.97 -17.32 5.28
CA GLY A 75 6.37 -18.70 5.54
C GLY A 75 6.77 -19.46 4.29
N ARG A 76 6.92 -20.77 4.46
CA ARG A 76 7.37 -21.70 3.41
C ARG A 76 6.59 -22.99 3.46
N MET A 77 6.63 -23.72 2.35
CA MET A 77 6.30 -25.14 2.37
C MET A 77 7.45 -25.91 3.00
N ASP A 78 7.15 -26.64 4.07
CA ASP A 78 8.03 -27.58 4.76
C ASP A 78 7.26 -28.90 4.88
N ASP A 79 7.82 -29.97 4.30
CA ASP A 79 7.17 -31.29 4.20
C ASP A 79 5.70 -31.25 3.73
N GLY A 80 5.43 -30.43 2.71
CA GLY A 80 4.09 -30.30 2.10
C GLY A 80 3.09 -29.50 2.95
N LYS A 81 3.53 -28.83 4.02
CA LYS A 81 2.70 -27.95 4.85
C LYS A 81 3.26 -26.54 4.87
N PHE A 82 2.37 -25.55 4.87
CA PHE A 82 2.80 -24.18 5.10
C PHE A 82 3.21 -23.97 6.56
N VAL A 83 4.43 -23.49 6.78
CA VAL A 83 5.00 -23.19 8.10
C VAL A 83 5.48 -21.74 8.13
N PRO A 84 5.00 -20.90 9.08
CA PRO A 84 5.45 -19.53 9.23
C PRO A 84 6.96 -19.41 9.51
N LEU A 85 7.59 -18.34 8.98
CA LEU A 85 9.01 -18.05 9.19
C LEU A 85 9.38 -17.98 10.68
N SER A 86 8.47 -17.45 11.52
CA SER A 86 8.65 -17.37 12.97
C SER A 86 8.72 -18.71 13.70
N LYS A 87 8.24 -19.79 13.07
CA LYS A 87 8.38 -21.17 13.57
C LYS A 87 9.62 -21.85 13.01
N LEU A 88 9.94 -21.61 11.75
CA LEU A 88 11.11 -22.19 11.08
C LEU A 88 12.42 -21.58 11.61
N TYR A 89 12.42 -20.29 11.90
CA TYR A 89 13.63 -19.53 12.21
C TYR A 89 13.44 -18.72 13.50
N PRO A 90 14.03 -19.18 14.63
CA PRO A 90 13.94 -18.47 15.90
C PRO A 90 14.42 -17.01 15.84
N LYS A 91 15.45 -16.73 15.02
CA LYS A 91 15.96 -15.38 14.81
C LYS A 91 14.94 -14.46 14.16
N PHE A 92 14.19 -14.93 13.18
CA PHE A 92 13.12 -14.15 12.55
C PHE A 92 12.10 -13.66 13.59
N LYS A 93 11.75 -14.52 14.55
CA LYS A 93 10.82 -14.16 15.63
C LYS A 93 11.36 -13.00 16.49
N THR A 94 12.64 -13.04 16.86
CA THR A 94 13.25 -12.06 17.77
C THR A 94 13.74 -10.79 17.08
N GLU A 95 14.21 -10.90 15.84
CA GLU A 95 14.87 -9.82 15.10
C GLU A 95 13.90 -9.11 14.15
N GLU A 96 12.89 -9.79 13.60
CA GLU A 96 11.94 -9.21 12.65
C GLU A 96 10.53 -9.09 13.23
N LEU A 97 9.90 -10.21 13.56
CA LEU A 97 8.49 -10.22 13.97
C LEU A 97 8.23 -9.44 15.27
N ALA A 98 9.17 -9.47 16.22
CA ALA A 98 9.04 -8.77 17.51
C ALA A 98 9.03 -7.24 17.38
N ARG A 99 9.63 -6.69 16.31
CA ARG A 99 9.69 -5.26 16.03
C ARG A 99 8.74 -4.82 14.90
N ALA A 100 7.92 -5.74 14.39
CA ALA A 100 6.97 -5.47 13.33
C ALA A 100 5.91 -4.45 13.78
N ILE A 101 5.46 -3.62 12.82
CA ILE A 101 4.48 -2.56 13.08
C ILE A 101 3.14 -3.15 13.50
N ARG A 102 2.54 -2.55 14.54
CA ARG A 102 1.19 -2.84 15.01
C ARG A 102 0.45 -1.56 15.28
N ILE A 103 -0.82 -1.53 14.89
CA ILE A 103 -1.73 -0.44 15.23
C ILE A 103 -2.52 -0.84 16.50
N PRO A 104 -2.52 -0.03 17.56
CA PRO A 104 -3.30 -0.33 18.76
C PRO A 104 -4.80 -0.22 18.48
N LEU A 105 -5.54 -1.31 18.68
CA LEU A 105 -6.99 -1.37 18.40
C LEU A 105 -7.86 -0.84 19.56
N ASP A 106 -7.41 -1.03 20.79
CA ASP A 106 -8.21 -0.86 22.01
C ASP A 106 -7.70 0.26 22.94
N ARG A 107 -6.69 1.02 22.48
CA ARG A 107 -6.05 2.08 23.26
C ARG A 107 -5.60 3.23 22.35
N ALA A 108 -5.27 4.35 23.00
CA ALA A 108 -4.68 5.49 22.30
C ALA A 108 -3.36 5.10 21.61
N PRO A 109 -3.00 5.80 20.50
CA PRO A 109 -1.68 5.69 19.90
C PRO A 109 -0.57 5.85 20.95
N GLY A 110 0.50 5.04 20.81
CA GLY A 110 1.75 5.30 21.54
C GLY A 110 2.43 6.58 21.04
N PRO A 111 3.46 7.07 21.74
CA PRO A 111 4.08 8.35 21.43
C PRO A 111 4.61 8.43 19.99
N GLU A 112 5.14 7.33 19.44
CA GLU A 112 5.66 7.31 18.08
C GLU A 112 4.54 7.41 17.03
N LEU A 113 3.45 6.65 17.18
CA LEU A 113 2.34 6.71 16.24
C LEU A 113 1.59 8.05 16.35
N ASP A 114 1.40 8.55 17.57
CA ASP A 114 0.84 9.88 17.82
C ASP A 114 1.61 10.98 17.07
N GLU A 115 2.93 11.00 17.22
CA GLU A 115 3.78 11.97 16.53
C GLU A 115 3.72 11.82 15.00
N ILE A 116 3.69 10.58 14.48
CA ILE A 116 3.57 10.32 13.04
C ILE A 116 2.23 10.84 12.50
N LEU A 117 1.12 10.58 13.20
CA LEU A 117 -0.20 11.06 12.79
C LEU A 117 -0.28 12.60 12.80
N GLN A 118 0.27 13.26 13.83
CA GLN A 118 0.37 14.72 13.89
C GLN A 118 1.21 15.29 12.74
N LEU A 119 2.34 14.64 12.42
CA LEU A 119 3.20 15.03 11.30
C LEU A 119 2.46 14.92 9.96
N ILE A 120 1.69 13.85 9.74
CA ILE A 120 0.90 13.70 8.52
C ILE A 120 -0.21 14.77 8.46
N ALA A 121 -0.95 14.96 9.55
CA ALA A 121 -2.04 15.95 9.63
C ALA A 121 -1.54 17.39 9.37
N SER A 122 -0.38 17.75 9.91
CA SER A 122 0.23 19.07 9.72
C SER A 122 0.79 19.30 8.31
N ASN A 123 0.80 18.27 7.45
CA ASN A 123 1.36 18.30 6.11
C ASN A 123 0.34 17.79 5.07
N PRO A 124 -0.73 18.58 4.79
CA PRO A 124 -1.87 18.15 3.97
C PRO A 124 -1.51 17.93 2.48
N HIS A 125 -0.28 18.20 2.06
CA HIS A 125 0.20 17.81 0.75
C HIS A 125 0.43 16.29 0.64
N MET A 126 0.61 15.60 1.76
CA MET A 126 0.78 14.14 1.84
C MET A 126 -0.56 13.42 1.97
N TYR A 127 -0.54 12.11 1.74
CA TYR A 127 -1.60 11.19 2.16
C TYR A 127 -1.05 10.06 3.04
N MET A 128 -1.90 9.54 3.92
CA MET A 128 -1.59 8.33 4.68
C MET A 128 -1.99 7.10 3.87
N ASN A 129 -1.13 6.09 3.81
CA ASN A 129 -1.45 4.79 3.23
C ASN A 129 -1.44 3.73 4.35
N THR A 130 -2.48 2.90 4.46
CA THR A 130 -2.63 1.94 5.57
C THR A 130 -1.53 0.89 5.61
N GLY A 131 -0.86 0.62 4.49
CA GLY A 131 0.13 -0.44 4.38
C GLY A 131 -0.49 -1.83 4.49
N HIS A 132 0.34 -2.82 4.82
CA HIS A 132 -0.07 -4.23 4.90
C HIS A 132 -0.55 -4.62 6.31
N VAL A 133 -1.35 -3.77 6.93
CA VAL A 133 -1.93 -4.03 8.26
C VAL A 133 -3.17 -4.93 8.16
N SER A 134 -3.71 -5.40 9.29
CA SER A 134 -4.99 -6.11 9.30
C SER A 134 -6.15 -5.19 8.91
N VAL A 135 -7.32 -5.75 8.60
CA VAL A 135 -8.52 -4.95 8.30
C VAL A 135 -8.94 -4.12 9.51
N GLU A 136 -8.87 -4.70 10.71
CA GLU A 136 -9.17 -4.01 11.98
C GLU A 136 -8.18 -2.87 12.23
N GLU A 137 -6.90 -3.09 11.95
CA GLU A 137 -5.86 -2.05 12.05
C GLU A 137 -6.07 -0.93 11.02
N ALA A 138 -6.51 -1.28 9.80
CA ALA A 138 -6.80 -0.31 8.74
C ALA A 138 -8.02 0.55 9.09
N ILE A 139 -9.11 -0.05 9.56
CA ILE A 139 -10.29 0.66 10.08
C ILE A 139 -9.86 1.60 11.20
N ARG A 140 -9.04 1.12 12.14
CA ARG A 140 -8.53 1.94 13.23
C ARG A 140 -7.69 3.12 12.73
N LEU A 141 -6.88 2.94 11.69
CA LEU A 141 -6.13 4.03 11.06
C LEU A 141 -7.04 5.05 10.39
N VAL A 142 -8.13 4.62 9.75
CA VAL A 142 -9.12 5.54 9.15
C VAL A 142 -9.83 6.35 10.24
N ASP A 143 -10.18 5.73 11.36
CA ASP A 143 -10.74 6.44 12.52
C ASP A 143 -9.76 7.47 13.09
N LEU A 144 -8.51 7.07 13.28
CA LEU A 144 -7.44 7.96 13.73
C LEU A 144 -7.18 9.09 12.73
N ALA A 145 -7.29 8.84 11.44
CA ALA A 145 -7.13 9.88 10.43
C ALA A 145 -8.18 10.99 10.61
N GLU A 146 -9.43 10.62 10.85
CA GLU A 146 -10.51 11.56 11.16
C GLU A 146 -10.24 12.32 12.48
N GLU A 147 -9.88 11.60 13.55
CA GLU A 147 -9.56 12.18 14.87
C GLU A 147 -8.43 13.22 14.79
N TYR A 148 -7.39 12.97 13.99
CA TYR A 148 -6.22 13.84 13.84
C TYR A 148 -6.37 14.87 12.71
N GLY A 149 -7.44 14.82 11.92
CA GLY A 149 -7.67 15.73 10.79
C GLY A 149 -6.78 15.47 9.57
N ILE A 150 -6.37 14.21 9.35
CA ILE A 150 -5.67 13.78 8.14
C ILE A 150 -6.67 13.74 6.97
N GLN A 151 -6.48 14.65 6.01
CA GLN A 151 -7.45 14.89 4.94
C GLN A 151 -7.47 13.82 3.84
N LYS A 152 -6.40 13.03 3.73
CA LYS A 152 -6.19 12.11 2.60
C LYS A 152 -5.67 10.77 3.08
N VAL A 153 -6.48 9.74 2.87
CA VAL A 153 -6.18 8.36 3.27
C VAL A 153 -6.36 7.45 2.06
N LEU A 154 -5.43 6.53 1.88
CA LEU A 154 -5.48 5.45 0.91
C LEU A 154 -5.45 4.11 1.65
N VAL A 155 -6.52 3.34 1.55
CA VAL A 155 -6.56 1.94 2.00
C VAL A 155 -5.82 1.11 0.98
N ALA A 156 -4.68 0.55 1.40
CA ALA A 156 -3.79 -0.20 0.52
C ALA A 156 -4.44 -1.49 0.01
N SER A 157 -4.10 -1.91 -1.19
CA SER A 157 -4.66 -3.13 -1.80
C SER A 157 -4.43 -4.41 -0.97
N ALA A 158 -3.41 -4.43 -0.10
CA ALA A 158 -3.16 -5.52 0.85
C ALA A 158 -4.29 -5.70 1.87
N VAL A 159 -4.96 -4.60 2.27
CA VAL A 159 -6.16 -4.60 3.11
C VAL A 159 -7.38 -4.90 2.24
N THR A 160 -7.52 -4.21 1.10
CA THR A 160 -8.70 -4.31 0.22
C THR A 160 -9.01 -5.76 -0.17
N LYS A 161 -7.98 -6.55 -0.48
CA LYS A 161 -8.12 -7.93 -0.97
C LYS A 161 -8.67 -8.91 0.08
N VAL A 162 -8.66 -8.55 1.37
CA VAL A 162 -9.13 -9.41 2.48
C VAL A 162 -10.28 -8.81 3.27
N ALA A 163 -10.59 -7.53 3.08
CA ALA A 163 -11.72 -6.87 3.71
C ALA A 163 -13.06 -7.33 3.12
N ALA A 164 -14.08 -7.44 3.98
CA ALA A 164 -15.47 -7.59 3.54
C ALA A 164 -16.00 -6.28 2.92
N MET A 165 -17.05 -6.37 2.10
CA MET A 165 -17.60 -5.19 1.43
C MET A 165 -18.06 -4.12 2.40
N GLU A 166 -18.73 -4.49 3.49
CA GLU A 166 -19.21 -3.56 4.51
C GLU A 166 -18.07 -2.81 5.20
N GLN A 167 -16.89 -3.42 5.28
CA GLN A 167 -15.68 -2.78 5.82
C GLN A 167 -15.07 -1.80 4.81
N LEU A 168 -15.10 -2.13 3.52
CA LEU A 168 -14.67 -1.22 2.45
C LEU A 168 -15.60 0.00 2.36
N GLU A 169 -16.91 -0.22 2.42
CA GLU A 169 -17.93 0.84 2.47
C GLU A 169 -17.69 1.76 3.65
N TYR A 170 -17.50 1.20 4.86
CA TYR A 170 -17.19 1.99 6.06
C TYR A 170 -15.98 2.91 5.87
N MET A 171 -14.87 2.39 5.33
CA MET A 171 -13.67 3.19 5.10
C MET A 171 -13.86 4.23 3.99
N ALA A 172 -14.60 3.88 2.93
CA ALA A 172 -14.93 4.79 1.84
C ALA A 172 -15.86 5.94 2.27
N ASP A 173 -16.85 5.66 3.12
CA ASP A 173 -17.80 6.62 3.70
C ASP A 173 -17.08 7.65 4.58
N LYS A 174 -15.98 7.25 5.23
CA LYS A 174 -15.07 8.15 5.95
C LYS A 174 -14.12 8.94 5.03
N GLY A 175 -14.26 8.82 3.72
CA GLY A 175 -13.51 9.58 2.73
C GLY A 175 -12.15 8.98 2.37
N ALA A 176 -11.84 7.75 2.79
CA ALA A 176 -10.65 7.06 2.31
C ALA A 176 -10.84 6.59 0.86
N PHE A 177 -9.76 6.64 0.07
CA PHE A 177 -9.73 5.96 -1.22
C PHE A 177 -9.39 4.49 -1.03
N ILE A 178 -10.07 3.61 -1.77
CA ILE A 178 -9.85 2.17 -1.79
C ILE A 178 -8.96 1.81 -2.98
N GLU A 179 -7.77 1.28 -2.71
CA GLU A 179 -6.82 0.88 -3.74
C GLU A 179 -7.02 -0.57 -4.17
N TYR A 180 -7.01 -0.79 -5.49
CA TYR A 180 -6.92 -2.11 -6.11
C TYR A 180 -5.63 -2.19 -6.93
N THR A 181 -4.84 -3.24 -6.73
CA THR A 181 -3.62 -3.46 -7.51
C THR A 181 -3.73 -4.69 -8.37
N LEU A 182 -3.28 -4.63 -9.63
CA LEU A 182 -3.34 -5.80 -10.51
C LEU A 182 -2.63 -7.02 -9.88
N ALA A 183 -1.46 -6.82 -9.26
CA ALA A 183 -0.70 -7.88 -8.62
C ALA A 183 -1.54 -8.66 -7.59
N ALA A 184 -2.25 -7.95 -6.70
CA ALA A 184 -3.05 -8.57 -5.64
C ALA A 184 -4.15 -9.50 -6.15
N TYR A 185 -4.67 -9.26 -7.36
CA TYR A 185 -5.81 -9.98 -7.93
C TYR A 185 -5.47 -10.89 -9.11
N THR A 186 -4.21 -10.93 -9.57
CA THR A 186 -3.82 -11.82 -10.69
C THR A 186 -2.43 -12.46 -10.56
N HIS A 187 -1.47 -11.79 -9.93
CA HIS A 187 -0.06 -12.19 -10.00
C HIS A 187 0.60 -12.53 -8.64
N THR A 188 -0.14 -12.45 -7.53
CA THR A 188 0.27 -13.07 -6.26
C THR A 188 0.27 -14.59 -6.44
N THR A 189 1.45 -15.14 -6.65
CA THR A 189 1.72 -16.54 -7.00
C THR A 189 2.42 -17.26 -5.85
N PRO A 190 2.38 -18.60 -5.80
CA PRO A 190 3.09 -19.38 -4.79
C PRO A 190 4.63 -19.41 -4.98
N ILE A 191 5.17 -18.50 -5.78
CA ILE A 191 6.61 -18.40 -6.03
C ILE A 191 7.24 -17.68 -4.84
N PRO A 192 8.18 -18.31 -4.11
CA PRO A 192 8.90 -17.62 -3.04
C PRO A 192 9.70 -16.45 -3.61
N LYS A 193 9.56 -15.27 -3.02
CA LYS A 193 10.24 -14.05 -3.47
C LYS A 193 10.91 -13.35 -2.30
N THR A 194 11.98 -12.62 -2.61
CA THR A 194 12.63 -11.67 -1.70
C THR A 194 11.96 -10.31 -1.88
N HIS A 195 10.80 -10.11 -1.28
CA HIS A 195 10.08 -8.82 -1.33
C HIS A 195 10.65 -7.78 -0.37
N TYR A 196 11.26 -8.25 0.73
CA TYR A 196 11.72 -7.39 1.81
C TYR A 196 13.05 -7.85 2.41
N TYR A 197 13.16 -9.14 2.72
CA TYR A 197 14.39 -9.73 3.25
C TYR A 197 15.35 -10.14 2.13
N VAL A 198 16.64 -9.90 2.33
CA VAL A 198 17.69 -10.30 1.38
C VAL A 198 18.14 -11.74 1.62
N GLU A 199 17.89 -12.26 2.83
CA GLU A 199 18.22 -13.59 3.26
C GLU A 199 17.38 -14.61 2.47
N ARG A 200 18.06 -15.50 1.75
CA ARG A 200 17.40 -16.57 0.99
C ARG A 200 16.58 -17.51 1.85
N GLU A 201 16.76 -17.54 3.16
CA GLU A 201 15.96 -18.31 4.11
C GLU A 201 14.67 -17.60 4.53
N TYR A 202 14.56 -16.28 4.31
CA TYR A 202 13.35 -15.49 4.55
C TYR A 202 12.55 -15.18 3.28
N ALA A 203 13.01 -15.65 2.11
CA ALA A 203 12.17 -15.66 0.91
C ALA A 203 10.86 -16.42 1.22
N SER A 204 9.74 -15.71 1.12
CA SER A 204 8.44 -16.16 1.62
C SER A 204 7.52 -16.49 0.46
N ILE A 205 6.68 -17.51 0.66
CA ILE A 205 5.41 -17.62 -0.05
C ILE A 205 4.42 -16.79 0.76
N ASP A 206 4.07 -15.62 0.23
CA ASP A 206 3.23 -14.68 0.95
C ASP A 206 1.88 -15.30 1.29
N GLU A 207 1.50 -15.17 2.56
CA GLU A 207 0.21 -15.63 3.11
C GLU A 207 -0.06 -17.13 2.97
N GLY A 208 0.96 -17.95 2.66
CA GLY A 208 0.80 -19.39 2.49
C GLY A 208 -0.19 -19.78 1.41
N ARG A 209 -0.33 -18.95 0.37
CA ARG A 209 -1.24 -19.23 -0.74
C ARG A 209 -0.78 -20.46 -1.50
N GLU A 210 -1.64 -21.49 -1.53
CA GLU A 210 -1.48 -22.67 -2.38
C GLU A 210 -2.04 -22.42 -3.80
N GLU A 211 -2.93 -21.43 -3.96
CA GLU A 211 -3.59 -21.06 -5.21
C GLU A 211 -3.54 -19.54 -5.45
N GLY A 212 -3.78 -19.14 -6.70
CA GLY A 212 -3.88 -17.73 -7.09
C GLY A 212 -5.03 -16.99 -6.39
N PRO A 213 -5.08 -15.66 -6.52
CA PRO A 213 -6.14 -14.83 -5.92
C PRO A 213 -7.53 -15.27 -6.37
N LYS A 214 -8.44 -15.42 -5.39
CA LYS A 214 -9.85 -15.76 -5.63
C LYS A 214 -10.59 -14.56 -6.21
N GLY A 215 -11.49 -14.79 -7.17
CA GLY A 215 -12.35 -13.78 -7.78
C GLY A 215 -11.69 -12.92 -8.87
N GLY A 216 -10.37 -12.71 -8.82
CA GLY A 216 -9.62 -12.03 -9.87
C GLY A 216 -10.08 -10.60 -10.16
N ILE A 217 -9.86 -10.13 -11.39
CA ILE A 217 -10.31 -8.79 -11.84
C ILE A 217 -11.85 -8.68 -11.84
N ARG A 218 -12.56 -9.80 -11.99
CA ARG A 218 -14.03 -9.82 -11.94
C ARG A 218 -14.54 -9.33 -10.58
N LEU A 219 -13.95 -9.81 -9.49
CA LEU A 219 -14.25 -9.32 -8.14
C LEU A 219 -13.99 -7.82 -8.03
N VAL A 220 -12.84 -7.33 -8.52
CA VAL A 220 -12.53 -5.89 -8.50
C VAL A 220 -13.62 -5.07 -9.19
N ALA A 221 -14.09 -5.50 -10.37
CA ALA A 221 -15.16 -4.80 -11.08
C ALA A 221 -16.47 -4.76 -10.28
N GLU A 222 -16.84 -5.86 -9.63
CA GLU A 222 -18.03 -5.94 -8.76
C GLU A 222 -17.91 -4.98 -7.57
N GLN A 223 -16.76 -4.98 -6.89
CA GLN A 223 -16.53 -4.09 -5.75
C GLN A 223 -16.52 -2.60 -6.15
N ILE A 224 -15.97 -2.26 -7.32
CA ILE A 224 -16.00 -0.89 -7.85
C ILE A 224 -17.42 -0.45 -8.20
N GLN A 225 -18.25 -1.36 -8.75
CA GLN A 225 -19.65 -1.08 -9.07
C GLN A 225 -20.48 -0.84 -7.81
N GLU A 226 -20.19 -1.59 -6.74
CA GLU A 226 -20.88 -1.48 -5.45
C GLU A 226 -20.45 -0.23 -4.66
N LEU A 227 -19.15 0.01 -4.51
CA LEU A 227 -18.60 1.19 -3.80
C LEU A 227 -18.78 2.51 -4.57
N GLY A 228 -18.87 2.43 -5.89
CA GLY A 228 -18.77 3.56 -6.78
C GLY A 228 -17.32 3.98 -7.06
N ALA A 229 -17.05 4.29 -8.32
CA ALA A 229 -15.71 4.63 -8.80
C ALA A 229 -15.13 5.92 -8.20
N ASP A 230 -15.93 6.78 -7.56
CA ASP A 230 -15.47 8.02 -6.94
C ASP A 230 -14.59 7.80 -5.70
N HIS A 231 -14.68 6.62 -5.07
CA HIS A 231 -13.88 6.24 -3.90
C HIS A 231 -12.74 5.29 -4.25
N CYS A 232 -12.58 4.90 -5.51
CA CYS A 232 -11.66 3.83 -5.91
C CYS A 232 -10.45 4.35 -6.70
N ILE A 233 -9.30 3.69 -6.52
CA ILE A 233 -8.08 3.91 -7.30
C ILE A 233 -7.57 2.55 -7.77
N ILE A 234 -7.07 2.48 -9.01
CA ILE A 234 -6.36 1.29 -9.49
C ILE A 234 -4.88 1.60 -9.73
N ALA A 235 -4.04 0.64 -9.36
CA ALA A 235 -2.60 0.62 -9.60
C ALA A 235 -2.15 -0.79 -10.01
N THR A 236 -0.86 -1.01 -10.20
CA THR A 236 -0.35 -2.33 -10.60
C THR A 236 0.28 -3.11 -9.47
N ASP A 237 0.98 -2.43 -8.56
CA ASP A 237 1.93 -3.05 -7.62
C ASP A 237 2.97 -3.92 -8.35
N PHE A 238 3.39 -3.44 -9.52
CA PHE A 238 4.46 -4.03 -10.33
C PHE A 238 5.78 -3.30 -10.08
N GLY A 239 6.89 -3.89 -10.56
CA GLY A 239 8.24 -3.36 -10.32
C GLY A 239 9.21 -4.40 -9.74
N VAL A 240 8.74 -5.62 -9.50
CA VAL A 240 9.59 -6.78 -9.17
C VAL A 240 9.86 -7.61 -10.42
N TYR A 241 11.04 -8.24 -10.49
CA TYR A 241 11.54 -8.93 -11.68
C TYR A 241 10.64 -10.06 -12.22
N THR A 242 9.70 -10.57 -11.40
CA THR A 242 8.78 -11.65 -11.78
C THR A 242 7.52 -11.15 -12.49
N LEU A 243 7.29 -9.83 -12.56
CA LEU A 243 6.07 -9.24 -13.09
C LEU A 243 6.35 -8.47 -14.39
N PRO A 244 5.34 -8.26 -15.25
CA PRO A 244 5.47 -7.39 -16.41
C PRO A 244 5.84 -5.96 -16.05
N GLU A 245 6.17 -5.16 -17.07
CA GLU A 245 6.37 -3.72 -16.91
C GLU A 245 5.10 -3.04 -16.36
N PRO A 246 5.22 -2.10 -15.41
CA PRO A 246 4.05 -1.46 -14.78
C PRO A 246 3.09 -0.79 -15.78
N VAL A 247 3.61 -0.28 -16.90
CA VAL A 247 2.78 0.35 -17.93
C VAL A 247 1.90 -0.69 -18.64
N GLU A 248 2.46 -1.87 -18.93
CA GLU A 248 1.71 -2.97 -19.54
C GLU A 248 0.68 -3.54 -18.57
N GLY A 249 1.04 -3.70 -17.29
CA GLY A 249 0.09 -4.12 -16.26
C GLY A 249 -1.08 -3.14 -16.12
N LEU A 250 -0.83 -1.83 -16.14
CA LEU A 250 -1.91 -0.85 -16.02
C LEU A 250 -2.82 -0.89 -17.25
N ARG A 251 -2.24 -1.05 -18.45
CA ARG A 251 -2.98 -1.22 -19.70
C ARG A 251 -3.86 -2.46 -19.67
N GLU A 252 -3.33 -3.59 -19.21
CA GLU A 252 -4.08 -4.85 -19.02
C GLU A 252 -5.25 -4.65 -18.05
N PHE A 253 -4.99 -4.07 -16.88
CA PHE A 253 -6.01 -3.88 -15.86
C PHE A 253 -7.17 -3.01 -16.37
N ILE A 254 -6.85 -1.91 -17.06
CA ILE A 254 -7.85 -1.05 -17.71
C ILE A 254 -8.67 -1.82 -18.74
N ALA A 255 -8.02 -2.59 -19.62
CA ALA A 255 -8.71 -3.35 -20.66
C ALA A 255 -9.68 -4.38 -20.06
N CYS A 256 -9.24 -5.14 -19.06
CA CYS A 256 -10.09 -6.12 -18.39
C CYS A 256 -11.30 -5.46 -17.69
N LEU A 257 -11.12 -4.32 -17.02
CA LEU A 257 -12.23 -3.61 -16.38
C LEU A 257 -13.24 -3.07 -17.41
N LEU A 258 -12.77 -2.59 -18.56
CA LEU A 258 -13.64 -2.18 -19.68
C LEU A 258 -14.44 -3.37 -20.23
N ASP A 259 -13.80 -4.52 -20.44
CA ASP A 259 -14.45 -5.75 -20.91
C ASP A 259 -15.46 -6.31 -19.89
N LEU A 260 -15.27 -6.03 -18.61
CA LEU A 260 -16.19 -6.34 -17.51
C LEU A 260 -17.31 -5.31 -17.35
N GLY A 261 -17.34 -4.27 -18.19
CA GLY A 261 -18.43 -3.30 -18.26
C GLY A 261 -18.27 -2.07 -17.37
N ILE A 262 -17.08 -1.81 -16.81
CA ILE A 262 -16.82 -0.54 -16.12
C ILE A 262 -16.82 0.60 -17.17
N PRO A 263 -17.64 1.66 -17.00
CA PRO A 263 -17.71 2.76 -17.94
C PRO A 263 -16.36 3.48 -18.11
N VAL A 264 -16.09 4.00 -19.32
CA VAL A 264 -14.86 4.77 -19.62
C VAL A 264 -14.68 5.97 -18.67
N GLU A 265 -15.77 6.64 -18.29
CA GLU A 265 -15.71 7.76 -17.36
C GLU A 265 -15.31 7.32 -15.95
N ASP A 266 -15.74 6.14 -15.51
CA ASP A 266 -15.31 5.57 -14.24
C ASP A 266 -13.85 5.10 -14.30
N ILE A 267 -13.39 4.49 -15.41
CA ILE A 267 -11.97 4.21 -15.63
C ILE A 267 -11.14 5.49 -15.49
N ARG A 268 -11.58 6.62 -16.06
CA ARG A 268 -10.90 7.92 -15.90
C ARG A 268 -10.84 8.37 -14.43
N LYS A 269 -11.86 8.07 -13.61
CA LYS A 269 -11.79 8.34 -12.17
C LYS A 269 -10.69 7.51 -11.51
N LEU A 270 -10.69 6.20 -11.76
CA LEU A 270 -9.79 5.22 -11.14
C LEU A 270 -8.30 5.52 -11.39
N VAL A 271 -7.93 5.91 -12.61
CA VAL A 271 -6.51 6.06 -13.02
C VAL A 271 -6.03 7.50 -13.09
N LYS A 272 -6.95 8.47 -13.00
CA LYS A 272 -6.62 9.89 -13.21
C LYS A 272 -7.29 10.80 -12.19
N THR A 273 -8.62 10.90 -12.16
CA THR A 273 -9.29 11.94 -11.36
C THR A 273 -9.07 11.75 -9.86
N ASN A 274 -9.21 10.51 -9.35
CA ASN A 274 -9.03 10.23 -7.93
C ASN A 274 -7.55 10.29 -7.52
N PRO A 275 -6.60 9.72 -8.28
CA PRO A 275 -5.18 9.97 -8.04
C PRO A 275 -4.81 11.46 -8.07
N GLU A 276 -5.38 12.27 -8.97
CA GLU A 276 -5.13 13.72 -9.00
C GLU A 276 -5.62 14.41 -7.71
N ARG A 277 -6.80 14.06 -7.21
CA ARG A 277 -7.34 14.56 -5.92
C ARG A 277 -6.46 14.14 -4.75
N LEU A 278 -6.09 12.87 -4.69
CA LEU A 278 -5.18 12.34 -3.67
C LEU A 278 -3.82 13.06 -3.71
N LEU A 279 -3.35 13.41 -4.91
CA LEU A 279 -2.12 14.18 -5.09
C LEU A 279 -2.31 15.71 -4.93
N GLY A 280 -3.53 16.23 -4.80
CA GLY A 280 -3.81 17.67 -4.77
C GLY A 280 -3.41 18.40 -6.06
N LEU A 281 -3.54 17.74 -7.22
CA LEU A 281 -3.21 18.28 -8.54
C LEU A 281 -4.41 18.88 -9.28
N ASP A 282 -5.61 18.69 -8.74
CA ASP A 282 -6.87 19.24 -9.20
C ASP A 282 -6.99 20.75 -8.94
N GLN A 283 -6.22 21.29 -7.98
CA GLN A 283 -6.21 22.71 -7.62
C GLN A 283 -5.57 23.63 -8.68
N PHE A 284 -4.99 23.07 -9.74
CA PHE A 284 -4.27 23.81 -10.79
C PHE A 284 -4.96 23.70 -12.17
N ARG A 285 -6.27 23.50 -12.18
CA ARG A 285 -7.09 23.44 -13.41
C ARG A 285 -7.79 24.76 -13.71
#